data_AF-A0A139DGZ7-F1
#
_entry.id   AF-A0A139DGZ7-F1
#
_cell.length_a   1.000
_cell.length_b   1.000
_cell.length_c   1.000
_cell.angle_alpha   90.00
_cell.angle_beta   90.00
_cell.angle_gamma   90.00
#
_symmetry.space_group_name_H-M   'P 1'
#
loop_
_entity.id
_entity.type
_entity.pdbx_description
1 polymer ?
#
loop_
_entity_poly.entity_id
_entity_poly.type
_entity_poly.pdbx_seq_one_letter_code
_entity_poly.pdbx_strand_id
1 'polypeptide(L)' 'MADQIQSLREQVLQARKNGQTLNIVGGGTKSFMGRKTDTDSATLSLAEHSGVVEYHPVELVLTV' A
#
# COMPACT_ATOMS: atom_id res chain seq x y z
N MET A 1 4.76 -13.59 4.25
CA MET A 1 3.98 -12.88 5.29
C MET A 1 4.95 -12.29 6.29
N ALA A 2 5.37 -11.06 6.05
CA ALA A 2 6.21 -10.30 6.97
C ALA A 2 5.66 -8.88 6.98
N ASP A 3 5.59 -8.28 8.16
CA ASP A 3 5.27 -6.86 8.27
C ASP A 3 6.26 -6.04 7.42
N GLN A 4 5.73 -5.21 6.52
CA GLN A 4 6.50 -4.39 5.58
C GLN A 4 6.52 -2.92 6.00
N ILE A 5 6.01 -2.57 7.18
CA ILE A 5 5.83 -1.18 7.59
C ILE A 5 7.11 -0.36 7.48
N GLN A 6 8.26 -0.96 7.83
CA GLN A 6 9.56 -0.28 7.74
C GLN A 6 9.97 -0.03 6.29
N SER A 7 9.87 -1.04 5.42
CA SER A 7 10.19 -0.93 3.98
C SER A 7 9.28 0.07 3.27
N LEU A 8 7.97 0.01 3.53
CA LEU A 8 7.01 0.95 2.97
C LEU A 8 7.30 2.38 3.41
N ARG A 9 7.63 2.58 4.69
CA ARG A 9 8.00 3.90 5.22
C ARG A 9 9.26 4.45 4.54
N GLU A 10 10.28 3.64 4.37
CA GLU A 10 11.52 4.04 3.69
C GLU A 10 11.25 4.46 2.24
N GLN A 11 10.45 3.69 1.50
CA GLN A 11 10.06 4.03 0.12
C GLN A 11 9.30 5.37 0.04
N VAL A 12 8.37 5.62 0.95
CA VAL A 12 7.64 6.89 1.02
C VAL A 12 8.57 8.06 1.33
N LEU A 13 9.48 7.90 2.31
CA LEU A 13 10.43 8.95 2.67
C LEU A 13 11.39 9.26 1.52
N GLN A 14 11.85 8.23 0.80
CA GLN A 14 12.73 8.38 -0.34
C GLN A 14 12.03 9.08 -1.51
N ALA A 15 10.78 8.70 -1.81
CA ALA A 15 9.99 9.34 -2.86
C ALA A 15 9.76 10.82 -2.55
N ARG A 16 9.41 11.14 -1.30
CA ARG A 16 9.27 12.52 -0.83
C ARG A 16 10.57 13.31 -0.99
N LYS A 17 11.71 12.75 -0.58
CA LYS A 17 13.03 13.38 -0.72
C LYS A 17 13.35 13.69 -2.18
N ASN A 18 12.91 12.83 -3.10
CA ASN A 18 13.17 12.94 -4.53
C ASN A 18 12.10 13.75 -5.30
N GLY A 19 11.03 14.20 -4.66
CA GLY A 19 9.89 14.81 -5.36
C GLY A 19 9.16 13.85 -6.30
N GLN A 20 9.34 12.54 -6.10
CA GLN A 20 8.78 11.49 -6.93
C GLN A 20 7.35 11.17 -6.49
N THR A 21 6.41 11.19 -7.43
CA THR A 21 5.04 10.73 -7.18
C THR A 21 4.99 9.21 -7.05
N LEU A 22 4.06 8.72 -6.22
CA LEU A 22 3.87 7.29 -5.97
C LEU A 22 2.50 6.81 -6.46
N ASN A 23 2.50 5.68 -7.17
CA ASN A 23 1.32 4.89 -7.46
C ASN A 23 1.19 3.79 -6.40
N ILE A 24 0.24 3.92 -5.46
CA ILE A 24 0.03 2.94 -4.39
C ILE A 24 -0.86 1.81 -4.92
N VAL A 25 -0.35 0.59 -4.93
CA VAL A 25 -1.00 -0.55 -5.61
C VAL A 25 -1.15 -1.74 -4.66
N GLY A 26 -2.39 -2.16 -4.41
CA GLY A 26 -2.70 -3.46 -3.81
C GLY A 26 -2.68 -4.57 -4.87
N GLY A 27 -3.82 -5.22 -5.11
CA GLY A 27 -3.93 -6.23 -6.18
C GLY A 27 -3.97 -5.69 -7.62
N GLY A 28 -3.99 -4.37 -7.83
CA GLY A 28 -3.92 -3.73 -9.16
C GLY A 28 -5.13 -3.92 -10.09
N THR A 29 -6.13 -4.72 -9.71
CA THR A 29 -7.27 -5.12 -10.57
C THR A 29 -8.25 -4.00 -10.90
N LYS A 30 -8.12 -2.83 -10.26
CA LYS A 30 -9.02 -1.67 -10.44
C LYS A 30 -8.30 -0.43 -10.98
N SER A 31 -7.14 -0.58 -11.61
CA SER A 31 -6.39 0.54 -12.20
C SER A 31 -7.17 1.35 -13.24
N PHE A 32 -8.24 0.77 -13.81
CA PHE A 32 -9.16 1.44 -14.73
C PHE A 32 -10.16 2.40 -14.04
N MET A 33 -10.33 2.31 -12.72
CA MET A 33 -11.28 3.13 -11.98
C MET A 33 -10.62 4.43 -11.51
N GLY A 34 -11.29 5.56 -11.72
CA GLY A 34 -10.83 6.86 -11.24
C GLY A 34 -9.84 7.56 -12.17
N ARG A 35 -8.96 8.39 -11.60
CA ARG A 35 -7.95 9.14 -12.37
C ARG A 35 -6.83 8.19 -12.79
N LYS A 36 -6.40 8.32 -14.05
CA LYS A 36 -5.18 7.64 -14.51
C LYS A 36 -4.00 8.15 -13.70
N THR A 37 -3.18 7.23 -13.23
CA THR A 37 -1.89 7.56 -12.62
C THR A 37 -0.93 8.05 -13.69
N ASP A 38 -0.06 8.99 -13.32
CA ASP A 38 1.00 9.46 -14.20
C ASP A 38 1.96 8.30 -14.50
N THR A 39 2.39 8.18 -15.76
CA THR A 39 3.35 7.15 -16.22
C THR A 39 4.67 7.24 -15.47
N ASP A 40 5.04 8.42 -14.99
CA ASP A 40 6.30 8.65 -14.30
C ASP A 40 6.23 8.30 -12.80
N SER A 41 5.07 7.87 -12.29
CA SER A 41 4.91 7.53 -10.87
C SER A 41 5.54 6.19 -10.53
N ALA A 42 6.38 6.15 -9.49
CA ALA A 42 6.95 4.90 -9.00
C ALA A 42 5.88 4.07 -8.28
N THR A 43 5.89 2.75 -8.49
CA THR A 43 4.90 1.86 -7.85
C THR A 43 5.31 1.53 -6.42
N LEU A 44 4.40 1.76 -5.47
CA LEU A 44 4.49 1.30 -4.08
C LEU A 44 3.51 0.14 -3.90
N SER A 45 4.02 -1.10 -3.91
CA SER A 45 3.20 -2.30 -3.77
C SER A 45 2.85 -2.59 -2.31
N LEU A 46 1.58 -2.90 -2.05
CA LEU A 46 1.06 -3.35 -0.76
C LEU A 46 0.78 -4.86 -0.71
N ALA A 47 0.99 -5.59 -1.81
CA ALA A 47 0.59 -7.00 -1.94
C ALA A 47 1.16 -7.90 -0.83
N GLU A 48 2.39 -7.62 -0.40
CA GLU A 48 3.10 -8.39 0.63
C GLU A 48 2.79 -7.94 2.06
N HIS A 49 2.20 -6.75 2.24
CA HIS A 49 1.78 -6.24 3.55
C HIS A 49 0.36 -6.72 3.85
N SER A 50 0.25 -7.95 4.32
CA SER A 50 -1.01 -8.63 4.59
C SER A 50 -0.97 -9.43 5.88
N GLY A 51 -2.11 -9.51 6.58
CA GLY A 51 -2.28 -10.28 7.80
C GLY A 51 -3.56 -9.87 8.53
N VAL A 52 -3.91 -10.59 9.60
CA VAL A 52 -4.89 -10.12 10.60
C VAL A 52 -4.10 -9.76 11.84
N VAL A 53 -4.18 -8.50 12.28
CA VAL A 53 -3.47 -8.01 13.47
C VAL A 53 -4.36 -7.97 14.71
N GLU A 54 -5.69 -8.00 14.53
CA GLU A 54 -6.67 -8.01 15.62
C GLU A 54 -7.97 -8.69 15.20
N TYR A 55 -8.60 -9.41 16.11
CA TYR A 55 -9.87 -10.11 15.88
C TYR A 55 -10.80 -9.98 17.08
N HIS A 56 -11.97 -9.33 16.85
CA HIS A 56 -13.04 -9.16 17.84
C HIS A 56 -14.30 -9.90 17.37
N PRO A 57 -14.44 -11.21 17.68
CA PRO A 57 -15.54 -12.04 17.17
C PRO A 57 -16.93 -11.60 17.61
N VAL A 58 -17.06 -11.08 18.84
CA VAL A 58 -18.36 -10.61 19.37
C VAL A 58 -18.85 -9.40 18.58
N GLU A 59 -17.93 -8.55 18.14
CA GLU A 59 -18.21 -7.34 17.36
C GLU A 59 -18.21 -7.61 15.85
N LEU A 60 -17.82 -8.81 15.42
CA LEU A 60 -17.62 -9.18 14.01
C LEU A 60 -16.60 -8.27 13.29
N VAL A 61 -15.53 -7.88 13.99
CA VAL A 61 -14.49 -6.98 13.49
C VAL A 61 -13.15 -7.70 13.31
N LEU A 62 -12.46 -7.38 12.20
CA LEU A 62 -11.08 -7.76 11.91
C LEU A 62 -10.27 -6.50 11.60
N THR A 63 -9.11 -6.36 12.21
CA THR A 63 -8.09 -5.37 11.80
C THR A 63 -7.05 -6.11 10.96
N VAL A 64 -6.74 -5.58 9.78
CA VAL A 64 -5.83 -6.17 8.78
C VAL A 64 -4.75 -5.18 8.35
#